data_AF-A0A2L1UMU9-F1
#
_entry.id   AF-A0A2L1UMU9-F1
#
_cell.length_a   1.000
_cell.length_b   1.000
_cell.length_c   1.000
_cell.angle_alpha   90.00
_cell.angle_beta   90.00
_cell.angle_gamma   90.00
#
_symmetry.space_group_name_H-M   'P 1'
#
loop_
_entity.id
_entity.type
_entity.pdbx_description
1 polymer ?
#
loop_
_entity_poly.entity_id
_entity_poly.type
_entity_poly.pdbx_seq_one_letter_code
_entity_poly.pdbx_strand_id
1 'polypeptide(L)' 'MADLEKGWGFPYLAKKAHYFDSESMTSLCGKWMFTGARVDEFHQHDENCVACMRRREKLEATPKTIAA' A
#
# COMPACT_ATOMS: atom_id res chain seq x y z
N MET A 1 14.67 13.06 0.93
CA MET A 1 14.08 12.07 0.02
C MET A 1 12.61 12.44 -0.10
N ALA A 2 12.02 12.46 -1.29
CA ALA A 2 10.60 12.78 -1.41
C ALA A 2 9.82 11.65 -0.70
N ASP A 3 9.22 11.97 0.44
CA ASP A 3 8.32 11.06 1.16
C ASP A 3 7.11 10.84 0.24
N LEU A 4 6.94 9.63 -0.26
CA LEU A 4 5.74 9.31 -1.03
C LEU A 4 4.61 9.13 0.00
N GLU A 5 3.44 9.70 -0.25
CA GLU A 5 2.31 9.43 0.64
C GLU A 5 1.99 7.93 0.62
N LYS A 6 1.82 7.30 1.79
CA LYS A 6 1.32 5.92 1.84
C LYS A 6 -0.17 5.90 1.52
N GLY A 7 -0.67 4.78 1.00
CA GLY A 7 -2.10 4.61 0.82
C GLY A 7 -2.49 3.75 -0.37
N TRP A 8 -3.79 3.73 -0.63
CA TRP A 8 -4.42 2.99 -1.71
C TRP A 8 -4.40 3.77 -3.01
N GLY A 9 -4.03 3.11 -4.10
CA GLY A 9 -4.07 3.66 -5.44
C GLY A 9 -4.62 2.66 -6.46
N PHE A 10 -5.13 3.18 -7.57
CA PHE A 10 -5.60 2.38 -8.71
C PHE A 10 -4.59 2.47 -9.86
N PRO A 11 -3.59 1.57 -9.90
CA PRO A 11 -2.62 1.55 -10.99
C PRO A 11 -3.27 1.12 -12.29
N TYR A 12 -3.34 2.03 -13.27
CA TYR A 12 -3.84 1.90 -14.64
C TYR A 12 -4.88 0.78 -14.91
N LEU A 13 -4.44 -0.47 -15.14
CA LEU A 13 -5.31 -1.61 -15.49
C LEU A 13 -5.76 -2.47 -14.31
N ALA A 14 -5.44 -2.09 -13.07
CA ALA A 14 -5.82 -2.84 -11.90
C ALA A 14 -7.32 -2.71 -11.63
N LYS A 15 -7.98 -3.87 -11.45
CA LYS A 15 -9.40 -3.96 -11.09
C LYS A 15 -9.68 -3.70 -9.61
N LYS A 16 -8.62 -3.56 -8.80
CA LYS A 16 -8.67 -3.39 -7.35
C LYS A 16 -7.66 -2.32 -6.93
N ALA A 17 -7.93 -1.66 -5.82
CA ALA A 17 -6.99 -0.73 -5.23
C ALA A 17 -5.81 -1.52 -4.62
N HIS A 18 -4.60 -1.02 -4.82
CA HIS A 18 -3.38 -1.59 -4.27
C HIS A 18 -2.77 -0.62 -3.26
N TYR A 19 -2.26 -1.15 -2.15
CA TYR A 19 -1.62 -0.33 -1.10
C TYR A 19 -0.14 -0.14 -1.41
N PHE A 20 0.34 1.09 -1.25
CA PHE A 20 1.73 1.51 -1.42
C PHE A 20 2.22 2.13 -0.12
N ASP A 21 3.43 1.77 0.30
CA ASP A 21 4.08 2.42 1.43
C ASP A 21 4.79 3.72 1.01
N SER A 22 5.29 4.47 2.00
CA SER A 22 5.93 5.77 1.77
C SER A 22 7.35 5.68 1.23
N GLU A 23 7.97 4.50 1.32
CA GLU A 23 9.34 4.22 0.93
C GLU A 23 9.40 3.54 -0.46
N SER A 24 8.25 3.10 -1.01
CA SER A 24 8.17 2.33 -2.25
C SER A 24 7.10 2.84 -3.22
N MET A 25 7.46 2.82 -4.51
CA MET A 25 6.51 2.98 -5.61
C MET A 25 5.79 1.67 -5.95
N THR A 26 6.25 0.55 -5.40
CA THR A 26 5.68 -0.78 -5.67
C THR A 26 4.68 -1.14 -4.58
N SER A 27 3.51 -1.62 -5.00
CA SER A 27 2.45 -2.08 -4.10
C SER A 27 2.96 -3.16 -3.14
N LEU A 28 2.34 -3.26 -1.96
CA LEU A 28 2.68 -4.31 -0.99
C LEU A 28 2.57 -5.72 -1.55
N CYS A 29 1.71 -5.97 -2.55
CA CYS A 29 1.60 -7.28 -3.20
C CYS A 29 2.74 -7.59 -4.19
N GLY A 30 3.57 -6.60 -4.53
CA GLY A 30 4.72 -6.72 -5.43
C GLY A 30 4.37 -6.72 -6.92
N LYS A 31 3.11 -6.48 -7.29
CA LYS A 31 2.63 -6.66 -8.69
C LYS A 31 2.46 -5.37 -9.46
N TRP A 32 2.31 -4.25 -8.76
CA TRP A 32 1.97 -2.97 -9.37
C TRP A 32 2.92 -1.88 -8.90
N MET A 33 3.30 -1.01 -9.82
CA MET A 33 3.92 0.28 -9.52
C MET A 33 2.90 1.39 -9.69
N PHE A 34 2.96 2.41 -8.84
CA PHE A 34 2.04 3.54 -8.89
C PHE A 34 2.64 4.80 -8.29
N THR A 35 2.52 5.89 -9.03
CA THR A 35 3.05 7.22 -8.70
C THR A 35 1.97 8.30 -8.69
N GLY A 36 0.70 7.90 -8.80
CA GLY A 36 -0.44 8.82 -8.71
C GLY A 36 -0.86 9.10 -7.27
N ALA A 37 -1.97 9.82 -7.13
CA ALA A 37 -2.57 10.14 -5.82
C ALA A 37 -3.00 8.88 -5.08
N ARG A 38 -2.66 8.82 -3.79
CA ARG A 38 -2.94 7.69 -2.90
C ARG A 38 -3.87 8.15 -1.78
N VAL A 39 -4.74 7.26 -1.32
CA VAL A 39 -5.70 7.56 -0.23
C VAL A 39 -5.41 6.63 0.94
N ASP A 40 -5.04 7.19 2.10
CA ASP A 40 -4.74 6.44 3.32
C ASP A 40 -6.00 6.22 4.20
N GLU A 41 -7.12 5.87 3.57
CA GLU A 41 -8.40 5.63 4.22
C GLU A 41 -9.01 4.32 3.70
N PHE A 42 -10.21 3.96 4.15
CA PHE A 42 -10.97 2.81 3.64
C PHE A 42 -10.19 1.48 3.61
N HIS A 43 -9.39 1.26 4.65
CA HIS A 43 -8.45 0.15 4.80
C HIS A 43 -9.04 -1.26 4.68
N GLN A 44 -10.35 -1.42 4.80
CA GLN A 44 -11.07 -2.70 4.75
C GLN A 44 -12.10 -2.77 3.60
N HIS A 45 -12.03 -1.88 2.62
CA HIS A 45 -12.95 -1.87 1.48
C HIS A 45 -12.78 -3.10 0.56
N ASP A 46 -13.87 -3.65 0.03
CA ASP A 46 -13.83 -4.87 -0.82
C ASP A 46 -13.07 -4.66 -2.15
N GLU A 47 -13.07 -3.41 -2.64
CA GLU A 47 -12.30 -3.04 -3.82
C GLU A 47 -10.78 -3.07 -3.59
N ASN A 48 -10.32 -3.19 -2.35
CA ASN A 48 -8.91 -3.34 -2.05
C ASN A 48 -8.40 -4.75 -2.41
N CYS A 49 -7.15 -4.80 -2.85
CA CYS A 49 -6.44 -6.04 -3.06
C CYS A 49 -6.28 -6.78 -1.73
N VAL A 50 -6.90 -7.95 -1.61
CA VAL A 50 -6.86 -8.81 -0.41
C VAL A 50 -5.43 -9.14 0.03
N ALA A 51 -4.51 -9.33 -0.92
CA ALA A 51 -3.11 -9.58 -0.61
C ALA A 51 -2.42 -8.34 0.00
N CYS A 52 -2.76 -7.13 -0.48
CA CYS A 52 -2.27 -5.89 0.12
C CYS A 52 -2.85 -5.68 1.52
N MET A 53 -4.15 -5.91 1.73
CA MET A 53 -4.78 -5.82 3.05
C MET A 53 -4.09 -6.72 4.07
N ARG A 54 -3.95 -8.02 3.77
CA ARG A 54 -3.30 -8.99 4.65
C ARG A 54 -1.83 -8.66 4.96
N ARG A 55 -1.09 -8.13 3.98
CA ARG A 55 0.31 -7.73 4.18
C ARG A 55 0.39 -6.48 5.04
N ARG A 56 -0.49 -5.49 4.83
CA ARG A 56 -0.57 -4.28 5.66
C ARG A 56 -0.86 -4.64 7.11
N GLU A 57 -1.88 -5.47 7.37
CA GLU A 57 -2.23 -5.91 8.73
C GLU A 57 -1.05 -6.56 9.45
N LYS A 58 -0.23 -7.36 8.76
CA LYS A 58 0.99 -7.95 9.32
C LYS A 58 2.06 -6.90 9.66
N LEU A 59 2.20 -5.88 8.82
CA LEU A 59 3.14 -4.77 9.04
C LEU A 59 2.69 -3.85 10.17
N GLU A 60 1.39 -3.68 10.39
CA GLU A 60 0.86 -2.90 11.50
C GLU A 60 0.92 -3.68 12.82
N ALA A 61 0.69 -5.00 12.77
CA ALA A 61 0.81 -5.87 13.95
C ALA A 61 2.26 -6.09 14.39
N THR A 62 3.22 -5.92 13.48
CA THR A 62 4.64 -5.98 13.79
C THR A 62 5.14 -4.54 13.95
N PRO A 63 5.35 -4.02 15.17
CA PRO A 63 5.97 -2.72 15.31
C PRO A 63 7.30 -2.77 14.56
N LYS A 64 7.53 -1.82 13.64
CA LYS A 64 8.84 -1.59 13.03
C LYS A 64 9.79 -1.22 14.19
N THR A 65 10.37 -2.21 14.87
CA THR A 65 11.49 -1.99 15.78
C THR A 65 12.60 -1.43 14.90
N ILE A 66 12.79 -0.13 15.00
CA ILE A 66 13.95 0.58 14.49
C ILE A 66 15.20 -0.18 14.95
N ALA A 67 15.81 -0.93 14.05
CA ALA A 67 17.19 -1.35 14.22
C ALA A 67 18.05 -0.12 13.94
N ALA A 68 18.51 0.52 15.01
CA ALA A 68 19.61 1.47 15.01
C ALA A 68 20.50 1.17 16.23
#